data_AF-A0A1Z3HIN3-F1
#
_entry.id   AF-A0A1Z3HIN3-F1
#
_cell.length_a   1.000
_cell.length_b   1.000
_cell.length_c   1.000
_cell.angle_alpha   90.00
_cell.angle_beta   90.00
_cell.angle_gamma   90.00
#
_symmetry.space_group_name_H-M   'P 1'
#
loop_
_entity.id
_entity.type
_entity.pdbx_description
1 polymer ?
#
loop_
_entity_poly.entity_id
_entity_poly.type
_entity_poly.pdbx_seq_one_letter_code
_entity_poly.pdbx_strand_id
1 'polypeptide(L)'
;MRAATRLQNLLIPALFIAAFLIIYITSIEVTLNRGDNQFVNRAWSWSQYGIGLWAFLVFLWKINKVKQHYIWVGLLYAAINLLASYQVWGILPLGIWSQTTIIFLCFVATCLLTQNRRRVRSSLVAFSLQKLIRSALIGVALSLPFAIINILLWQMSRLSSVMSWQSPLHAANRSLIAGISEEIIFRFFILSFFLQSLRKTLPRRWLVMIAFFFGIVPLRNRRTTLTELISGLD
;
A
#
# COMPACT_ATOMS: atom_id res chain seq x y z
N MET A 1 24.62 -19.29 -18.82
CA MET A 1 24.57 -18.23 -17.79
C MET A 1 23.43 -17.20 -17.96
N ARG A 2 23.12 -16.70 -19.17
CA ARG A 2 22.00 -15.76 -19.41
C ARG A 2 20.59 -16.35 -19.20
N ALA A 3 20.39 -17.64 -19.48
CA ALA A 3 19.09 -18.30 -19.30
C ALA A 3 18.71 -18.46 -17.81
N ALA A 4 19.66 -18.90 -16.96
CA ALA A 4 19.44 -19.09 -15.53
C ALA A 4 19.08 -17.78 -14.80
N THR A 5 19.75 -16.67 -15.15
CA THR A 5 19.42 -15.34 -14.62
C THR A 5 18.09 -14.81 -15.14
N ARG A 6 17.67 -15.19 -16.35
CA ARG A 6 16.34 -14.84 -16.89
C ARG A 6 15.23 -15.60 -16.17
N LEU A 7 15.45 -16.88 -15.85
CA LEU A 7 14.50 -17.71 -15.13
C LEU A 7 14.31 -17.22 -13.68
N GLN A 8 15.40 -16.92 -12.96
CA GLN A 8 15.32 -16.36 -11.60
C GLN A 8 14.55 -15.03 -11.55
N ASN A 9 14.74 -14.16 -12.55
CA ASN A 9 14.05 -12.88 -12.65
C ASN A 9 12.53 -13.00 -12.87
N LEU A 10 12.05 -14.13 -13.39
CA LEU A 10 10.61 -14.42 -13.55
C LEU A 10 10.07 -15.21 -12.36
N LEU A 11 10.85 -16.13 -11.83
CA LEU A 11 10.46 -17.04 -10.75
C LEU A 11 10.19 -16.29 -9.44
N ILE A 12 11.04 -15.33 -9.06
CA ILE A 12 10.85 -14.56 -7.81
C ILE A 12 9.53 -13.75 -7.84
N PRO A 13 9.22 -12.97 -8.90
CA PRO A 13 7.92 -12.34 -9.06
C PRO A 13 6.75 -13.33 -9.10
N ALA A 14 6.89 -14.47 -9.78
CA ALA A 14 5.83 -15.47 -9.86
C ALA A 14 5.52 -16.06 -8.48
N LEU A 15 6.54 -16.36 -7.67
CA LEU A 15 6.38 -16.82 -6.29
C LEU A 15 5.71 -15.75 -5.41
N PHE A 16 6.07 -14.47 -5.59
CA PHE A 16 5.42 -13.38 -4.89
C PHE A 16 3.92 -13.32 -5.22
N ILE A 17 3.56 -13.44 -6.50
CA ILE A 17 2.16 -13.46 -6.96
C ILE A 17 1.42 -14.68 -6.41
N ALA A 18 2.03 -15.86 -6.46
CA ALA A 18 1.45 -17.10 -5.94
C ALA A 18 1.18 -16.99 -4.43
N ALA A 19 2.12 -16.43 -3.66
CA ALA A 19 1.93 -16.19 -2.23
C ALA A 19 0.75 -15.24 -1.96
N PHE A 20 0.60 -14.18 -2.77
CA PHE A 20 -0.55 -13.30 -2.69
C PHE A 20 -1.87 -14.02 -2.98
N LEU A 21 -1.94 -14.82 -4.05
CA LEU A 21 -3.14 -15.59 -4.38
C LEU A 21 -3.53 -16.54 -3.23
N ILE A 22 -2.55 -17.21 -2.62
CA ILE A 22 -2.78 -18.07 -1.44
C ILE A 22 -3.36 -17.26 -0.27
N ILE A 23 -2.83 -16.06 0.01
CA ILE A 23 -3.38 -15.17 1.06
C ILE A 23 -4.84 -14.83 0.78
N TYR A 24 -5.21 -14.53 -0.47
CA TYR A 24 -6.58 -14.20 -0.82
C TYR A 24 -7.52 -15.41 -0.71
N ILE A 25 -7.12 -16.57 -1.23
CA ILE A 25 -7.90 -17.81 -1.17
C ILE A 25 -8.13 -18.22 0.30
N THR A 26 -7.07 -18.25 1.10
CA THR A 26 -7.18 -18.60 2.53
C THR A 26 -8.01 -17.58 3.31
N SER A 27 -7.95 -16.29 2.96
CA SER A 27 -8.81 -15.29 3.58
C SER A 27 -10.29 -15.54 3.30
N ILE A 28 -10.65 -15.90 2.06
CA ILE A 28 -12.02 -16.27 1.67
C ILE A 28 -12.46 -17.51 2.44
N GLU A 29 -11.66 -18.58 2.42
CA GLU A 29 -11.99 -19.83 3.09
C GLU A 29 -12.23 -19.64 4.59
N VAL A 30 -11.37 -18.88 5.28
CA VAL A 30 -11.54 -18.60 6.70
C VAL A 30 -12.76 -17.72 6.97
N THR A 31 -13.12 -16.83 6.04
CA THR A 31 -14.36 -16.04 6.15
C THR A 31 -15.59 -16.93 6.03
N LEU A 32 -15.63 -17.81 5.04
CA LEU A 32 -16.72 -18.77 4.85
C LEU A 32 -16.84 -19.72 6.05
N ASN A 33 -15.72 -20.27 6.53
CA ASN A 33 -15.72 -21.21 7.65
C ASN A 33 -16.11 -20.57 8.99
N ARG A 34 -15.80 -19.29 9.21
CA ARG A 34 -16.16 -18.57 10.44
C ARG A 34 -17.50 -17.85 10.37
N GLY A 35 -18.11 -17.75 9.18
CA GLY A 35 -19.35 -17.01 8.96
C GLY A 35 -19.26 -15.52 9.35
N ASP A 36 -18.07 -14.92 9.32
CA ASP A 36 -17.90 -13.49 9.61
C ASP A 36 -17.79 -12.66 8.33
N ASN A 37 -17.80 -11.33 8.44
CA ASN A 37 -17.64 -10.41 7.31
C ASN A 37 -16.26 -9.74 7.29
N GLN A 38 -15.22 -10.40 7.83
CA GLN A 38 -13.88 -9.81 8.02
C GLN A 38 -12.90 -10.13 6.88
N PHE A 39 -13.38 -10.63 5.73
CA PHE A 39 -12.56 -10.99 4.56
C PHE A 39 -11.59 -9.87 4.17
N VAL A 40 -12.10 -8.64 3.97
CA VAL A 40 -11.28 -7.51 3.48
C VAL A 40 -10.21 -7.13 4.49
N ASN A 41 -10.55 -7.09 5.78
CA ASN A 41 -9.57 -6.78 6.83
C ASN A 41 -8.49 -7.86 6.93
N ARG A 42 -8.85 -9.15 6.82
CA ARG A 42 -7.87 -10.25 6.86
C ARG A 42 -6.97 -10.26 5.65
N ALA A 43 -7.54 -10.19 4.44
CA ALA A 43 -6.78 -10.14 3.20
C ALA A 43 -5.79 -8.95 3.21
N TRP A 44 -6.24 -7.78 3.67
CA TRP A 44 -5.42 -6.60 3.83
C TRP A 44 -4.26 -6.82 4.81
N SER A 45 -4.56 -7.22 6.05
CA SER A 45 -3.54 -7.41 7.09
C SER A 45 -2.53 -8.49 6.73
N TRP A 46 -2.99 -9.63 6.21
CA TRP A 46 -2.10 -10.71 5.79
C TRP A 46 -1.23 -10.31 4.60
N SER A 47 -1.77 -9.57 3.65
CA SER A 47 -0.98 -9.00 2.54
C SER A 47 0.08 -8.04 3.08
N GLN A 48 -0.27 -7.16 4.02
CA GLN A 48 0.71 -6.27 4.66
C GLN A 48 1.85 -7.05 5.34
N TYR A 49 1.54 -8.11 6.09
CA TYR A 49 2.56 -8.95 6.71
C TYR A 49 3.43 -9.69 5.69
N GLY A 50 2.82 -10.24 4.64
CA GLY A 50 3.56 -10.89 3.55
C GLY A 50 4.52 -9.93 2.85
N ILE A 51 4.06 -8.72 2.51
CA ILE A 51 4.93 -7.68 1.92
C ILE A 51 6.02 -7.26 2.92
N GLY A 52 5.67 -7.07 4.19
CA GLY A 52 6.61 -6.70 5.24
C GLY A 52 7.73 -7.74 5.39
N LEU A 53 7.40 -9.02 5.31
CA LEU A 53 8.39 -10.11 5.32
C LEU A 53 9.32 -10.01 4.11
N TRP A 54 8.78 -9.81 2.91
CA TRP A 54 9.60 -9.61 1.71
C TRP A 54 10.50 -8.38 1.81
N ALA A 55 9.98 -7.25 2.33
CA ALA A 55 10.76 -6.04 2.54
C ALA A 55 11.88 -6.27 3.55
N PHE A 56 11.61 -7.02 4.62
CA PHE A 56 12.62 -7.42 5.61
C PHE A 56 13.74 -8.27 4.99
N LEU A 57 13.39 -9.28 4.16
CA LEU A 57 14.38 -10.09 3.44
C LEU A 57 15.27 -9.22 2.53
N VAL A 58 14.68 -8.28 1.80
CA VAL A 58 15.43 -7.33 0.96
C VAL A 58 16.35 -6.44 1.80
N PHE A 59 15.86 -5.97 2.95
CA PHE A 59 16.65 -5.17 3.88
C PHE A 59 17.87 -5.95 4.39
N LEU A 60 17.69 -7.18 4.90
CA LEU A 60 18.78 -8.04 5.37
C LEU A 60 19.81 -8.29 4.26
N TRP A 61 19.34 -8.61 3.04
CA TRP A 61 20.23 -8.87 1.92
C TRP A 61 21.08 -7.66 1.49
N LYS A 62 20.62 -6.45 1.78
CA LYS A 62 21.26 -5.19 1.35
C LYS A 62 21.64 -4.27 2.50
N ILE A 63 21.72 -4.77 3.73
CA ILE A 63 21.93 -3.96 4.93
C ILE A 63 23.21 -3.10 4.85
N ASN A 64 24.29 -3.66 4.28
CA ASN A 64 25.57 -2.97 4.10
C ASN A 64 25.52 -1.79 3.11
N LYS A 65 24.42 -1.61 2.38
CA LYS A 65 24.22 -0.53 1.40
C LYS A 65 23.29 0.57 1.92
N VAL A 66 22.78 0.43 3.14
CA VAL A 66 21.88 1.39 3.77
C VAL A 66 22.60 2.71 3.98
N LYS A 67 21.96 3.80 3.52
CA LYS A 67 22.40 5.16 3.79
C LYS A 67 21.59 5.74 4.93
N GLN A 68 22.23 6.56 5.76
CA GLN A 68 21.62 7.16 6.94
C GLN A 68 20.34 7.97 6.62
N HIS A 69 20.31 8.70 5.50
CA HIS A 69 19.12 9.46 5.12
C HIS A 69 17.90 8.58 4.78
N TYR A 70 18.08 7.34 4.32
CA TYR A 70 16.95 6.42 4.13
C TYR A 70 16.30 6.05 5.46
N ILE A 71 17.12 5.88 6.50
CA ILE A 71 16.66 5.59 7.85
C ILE A 71 15.87 6.77 8.40
N TRP A 72 16.42 7.99 8.33
CA TRP A 72 15.74 9.19 8.86
C TRP A 72 14.40 9.46 8.18
N VAL A 73 14.33 9.38 6.85
CA VAL A 73 13.07 9.59 6.13
C VAL A 73 12.08 8.44 6.40
N GLY A 74 12.55 7.20 6.50
CA GLY A 74 11.72 6.07 6.89
C GLY A 74 11.13 6.25 8.29
N LEU A 75 11.95 6.68 9.25
CA LEU A 75 11.52 6.96 10.63
C LEU A 75 10.52 8.12 10.67
N LEU A 76 10.69 9.14 9.83
CA LEU A 76 9.72 10.24 9.71
C LEU A 76 8.35 9.72 9.27
N TYR A 77 8.27 8.90 8.22
CA TYR A 77 6.99 8.31 7.78
C TYR A 77 6.37 7.41 8.84
N ALA A 78 7.19 6.61 9.52
CA ALA A 78 6.74 5.78 10.64
C ALA A 78 6.18 6.63 11.79
N ALA A 79 6.86 7.72 12.16
CA ALA A 79 6.43 8.62 13.22
C ALA A 79 5.11 9.33 12.86
N ILE A 80 4.97 9.81 11.62
CA ILE A 80 3.71 10.44 11.15
C ILE A 80 2.56 9.42 11.22
N ASN A 81 2.77 8.18 10.78
CA ASN A 81 1.75 7.13 10.87
C ASN A 81 1.35 6.82 12.33
N LEU A 82 2.33 6.77 13.23
CA LEU A 82 2.11 6.48 14.65
C LEU A 82 1.34 7.63 15.34
N LEU A 83 1.74 8.88 15.09
CA LEU A 83 1.07 10.07 15.63
C LEU A 83 -0.37 10.19 15.11
N ALA A 84 -0.57 10.03 13.80
CA ALA A 84 -1.91 10.05 13.21
C ALA A 84 -2.78 8.93 13.79
N SER A 85 -2.21 7.73 13.98
CA SER A 85 -2.89 6.60 14.61
C SER A 85 -3.27 6.87 16.06
N TYR A 86 -2.36 7.43 16.86
CA TYR A 86 -2.66 7.78 18.25
C TYR A 86 -3.80 8.82 18.33
N GLN A 87 -3.79 9.84 17.47
CA GLN A 87 -4.84 10.86 17.43
C GLN A 87 -6.22 10.31 17.02
N VAL A 88 -6.27 9.22 16.24
CA VAL A 88 -7.53 8.59 15.83
C VAL A 88 -8.06 7.60 16.86
N TRP A 89 -7.18 6.82 17.48
CA TRP A 89 -7.57 5.66 18.30
C TRP A 89 -7.37 5.87 19.80
N GLY A 90 -6.61 6.88 20.22
CA GLY A 90 -6.26 7.14 21.63
C GLY A 90 -5.32 6.10 22.25
N ILE A 91 -5.11 4.96 21.57
CA ILE A 91 -4.27 3.85 21.98
C ILE A 91 -3.47 3.32 20.79
N LEU A 92 -2.32 2.69 21.08
CA LEU A 92 -1.43 2.10 20.08
C LEU A 92 -1.40 0.57 20.23
N PRO A 93 -2.44 -0.15 19.73
CA PRO A 93 -2.45 -1.61 19.74
C PRO A 93 -1.33 -2.18 18.88
N LEU A 94 -0.98 -3.44 19.14
CA LEU A 94 0.10 -4.16 18.44
C LEU A 94 -0.01 -4.09 16.91
N GLY A 95 -1.23 -4.09 16.38
CA GLY A 95 -1.47 -3.93 14.93
C GLY A 95 -0.89 -2.63 14.36
N ILE A 96 -1.00 -1.51 15.07
CA ILE A 96 -0.49 -0.20 14.63
C ILE A 96 1.04 -0.17 14.68
N TRP A 97 1.64 -0.77 15.70
CA TRP A 97 3.10 -0.96 15.77
C TRP A 97 3.59 -1.78 14.59
N SER A 98 2.96 -2.91 14.32
CA SER A 98 3.34 -3.77 13.21
C SER A 98 3.23 -3.06 11.86
N GLN A 99 2.15 -2.32 11.62
CA GLN A 99 1.96 -1.54 10.39
C GLN A 99 3.04 -0.46 10.24
N THR A 100 3.39 0.22 11.33
CA THR A 100 4.41 1.26 11.36
C THR A 100 5.81 0.70 11.03
N THR A 101 6.15 -0.46 11.60
CA THR A 101 7.40 -1.17 11.29
C THR A 101 7.43 -1.62 9.83
N ILE A 102 6.31 -2.12 9.28
CA ILE A 102 6.22 -2.52 7.89
C ILE A 102 6.40 -1.31 6.96
N ILE A 103 5.79 -0.16 7.27
CA ILE A 103 5.99 1.09 6.51
C ILE A 103 7.48 1.46 6.46
N PHE A 104 8.16 1.45 7.62
CA PHE A 104 9.58 1.72 7.70
C PHE A 104 10.40 0.76 6.83
N LEU A 105 10.18 -0.55 7.00
CA LEU A 105 10.90 -1.59 6.25
C LEU A 105 10.66 -1.47 4.74
N CYS A 106 9.41 -1.32 4.32
CA CYS A 106 9.04 -1.15 2.91
C CYS A 106 9.71 0.09 2.30
N PHE A 107 9.72 1.22 3.02
CA PHE A 107 10.38 2.43 2.53
C PHE A 107 11.88 2.21 2.33
N VAL A 108 12.59 1.74 3.38
CA VAL A 108 14.04 1.53 3.32
C VAL A 108 14.41 0.48 2.28
N ALA A 109 13.71 -0.66 2.25
CA ALA A 109 13.92 -1.70 1.26
C ALA A 109 13.72 -1.18 -0.16
N THR A 110 12.72 -0.32 -0.38
CA THR A 110 12.50 0.33 -1.68
C THR A 110 13.67 1.22 -2.09
N CYS A 111 14.18 2.05 -1.18
CA CYS A 111 15.36 2.88 -1.43
C CYS A 111 16.57 2.00 -1.82
N LEU A 112 16.77 0.87 -1.14
CA LEU A 112 17.83 -0.10 -1.45
C LEU A 112 17.65 -0.81 -2.81
N LEU A 113 16.40 -1.03 -3.24
CA LEU A 113 16.09 -1.58 -4.57
C LEU A 113 16.37 -0.55 -5.68
N THR A 114 16.23 0.75 -5.39
CA THR A 114 16.31 1.84 -6.38
C THR A 114 17.65 2.59 -6.41
N GLN A 115 18.52 2.42 -5.41
CA GLN A 115 19.80 3.14 -5.21
C GLN A 115 20.73 3.22 -6.44
N ASN A 116 20.80 2.19 -7.28
CA ASN A 116 21.69 2.17 -8.46
C ASN A 116 21.06 2.80 -9.72
N ARG A 117 19.90 3.45 -9.60
CA ARG A 117 19.13 3.94 -10.75
C ARG A 117 19.18 5.46 -10.85
N ARG A 118 19.99 5.99 -11.78
CA ARG A 118 20.06 7.44 -12.09
C ARG A 118 18.70 8.06 -12.49
N ARG A 119 17.75 7.29 -13.03
CA ARG A 119 16.39 7.74 -13.42
C ARG A 119 15.31 7.55 -12.36
N VAL A 120 15.57 6.74 -11.33
CA VAL A 120 14.70 6.58 -10.16
C VAL A 120 15.46 7.10 -8.95
N ARG A 121 16.10 8.28 -9.09
CA ARG A 121 16.33 9.12 -7.91
C ARG A 121 14.94 9.37 -7.39
N SER A 122 14.61 8.79 -6.24
CA SER A 122 13.37 9.02 -5.53
C SER A 122 13.11 10.52 -5.56
N SER A 123 12.16 10.94 -6.38
CA SER A 123 11.80 12.34 -6.52
C SER A 123 11.43 12.91 -5.13
N LEU A 124 10.92 12.04 -4.25
CA LEU A 124 10.73 12.23 -2.81
C LEU A 124 11.92 12.80 -2.02
N VAL A 125 13.17 12.60 -2.46
CA VAL A 125 14.38 13.09 -1.76
C VAL A 125 14.99 14.32 -2.45
N ALA A 126 14.55 14.64 -3.67
CA ALA A 126 15.13 15.71 -4.50
C ALA A 126 14.08 16.69 -5.04
N PHE A 127 12.96 16.88 -4.33
CA PHE A 127 11.92 17.83 -4.73
C PHE A 127 12.20 19.23 -4.18
N SER A 128 12.03 20.25 -5.03
CA SER A 128 11.85 21.61 -4.55
C SER A 128 10.46 21.75 -3.92
N LEU A 129 10.36 22.44 -2.79
CA LEU A 129 9.11 22.63 -2.05
C LEU A 129 7.97 23.15 -2.96
N GLN A 130 8.29 24.04 -3.90
CA GLN A 130 7.36 24.59 -4.87
C GLN A 130 6.70 23.51 -5.76
N LYS A 131 7.47 22.52 -6.21
CA LYS A 131 6.93 21.42 -7.03
C LYS A 131 6.05 20.48 -6.20
N LEU A 132 6.39 20.28 -4.93
CA LEU A 132 5.57 19.50 -4.00
C LEU A 132 4.21 20.17 -3.79
N ILE A 133 4.19 21.47 -3.46
CA ILE A 133 2.96 22.25 -3.26
C ILE A 133 2.11 22.22 -4.53
N ARG A 134 2.71 22.49 -5.70
CA ARG A 134 1.98 22.45 -6.97
C ARG A 134 1.34 21.07 -7.23
N SER A 135 2.08 19.99 -6.96
CA SER A 135 1.57 18.62 -7.15
C SER A 135 0.45 18.30 -6.15
N ALA A 136 0.58 18.76 -4.91
CA ALA A 136 -0.46 18.62 -3.89
C ALA A 136 -1.74 19.38 -4.30
N LEU A 137 -1.62 20.62 -4.77
CA LEU A 137 -2.76 21.41 -5.25
C LEU A 137 -3.46 20.76 -6.43
N ILE A 138 -2.73 20.21 -7.39
CA ILE A 138 -3.31 19.44 -8.51
C ILE A 138 -4.04 18.21 -7.96
N GLY A 139 -3.44 17.49 -7.01
CA GLY A 139 -4.08 16.34 -6.36
C GLY A 139 -5.38 16.71 -5.65
N VAL A 140 -5.40 17.82 -4.91
CA VAL A 140 -6.61 18.35 -4.25
C VAL A 140 -7.66 18.72 -5.31
N ALA A 141 -7.28 19.50 -6.33
CA ALA A 141 -8.19 19.94 -7.38
C ALA A 141 -8.82 18.76 -8.15
N LEU A 142 -8.06 17.68 -8.37
CA LEU A 142 -8.58 16.48 -9.03
C LEU A 142 -9.41 15.61 -8.08
N SER A 143 -9.04 15.48 -6.81
CA SER A 143 -9.75 14.63 -5.84
C SER A 143 -11.07 15.21 -5.35
N LEU A 144 -11.20 16.55 -5.28
CA LEU A 144 -12.38 17.22 -4.75
C LEU A 144 -13.66 16.90 -5.55
N PRO A 145 -13.68 16.96 -6.90
CA PRO A 145 -14.85 16.54 -7.69
C PRO A 145 -15.26 15.10 -7.44
N PHE A 146 -14.29 14.16 -7.40
CA PHE A 146 -14.59 12.76 -7.12
C PHE A 146 -15.11 12.54 -5.70
N ALA A 147 -14.60 13.29 -4.71
CA ALA A 147 -15.11 13.23 -3.35
C ALA A 147 -16.56 13.74 -3.26
N ILE A 148 -16.89 14.82 -3.96
CA ILE A 148 -18.27 15.34 -4.04
C ILE A 148 -19.19 14.34 -4.71
N ILE A 149 -18.81 13.80 -5.87
CA ILE A 149 -19.58 12.76 -6.58
C ILE A 149 -19.79 11.56 -5.66
N ASN A 150 -18.75 11.11 -4.95
CA ASN A 150 -18.86 9.99 -4.03
C ASN A 150 -19.88 10.28 -2.92
N ILE A 151 -19.82 11.46 -2.28
CA ILE A 151 -20.81 11.86 -1.26
C ILE A 151 -22.23 11.87 -1.82
N LEU A 152 -22.43 12.41 -3.03
CA LEU A 152 -23.75 12.44 -3.68
C LEU A 152 -24.27 11.03 -3.97
N LEU A 153 -23.42 10.13 -4.47
CA LEU A 153 -23.77 8.72 -4.70
C LEU A 153 -24.19 8.02 -3.41
N TRP A 154 -23.48 8.27 -2.30
CA TRP A 154 -23.83 7.74 -0.98
C TRP A 154 -25.16 8.28 -0.43
N GLN A 155 -25.48 9.55 -0.71
CA GLN A 155 -26.77 10.12 -0.33
C GLN A 155 -27.92 9.51 -1.15
N MET A 156 -27.69 9.23 -2.43
CA MET A 156 -28.69 8.63 -3.32
C MET A 156 -28.97 7.16 -2.99
N SER A 157 -27.98 6.40 -2.50
CA SER A 157 -28.10 4.95 -2.29
C SER A 157 -28.91 4.52 -1.06
N ARG A 158 -29.59 5.44 -0.35
CA ARG A 158 -30.34 5.16 0.92
C ARG A 158 -29.51 4.45 2.01
N LEU A 159 -28.18 4.36 1.91
CA LEU A 159 -27.25 4.02 3.00
C LEU A 159 -27.03 5.20 3.97
N SER A 160 -27.95 6.15 3.98
CA SER A 160 -27.88 7.47 4.62
C SER A 160 -27.87 7.44 6.16
N SER A 161 -28.02 6.28 6.80
CA SER A 161 -27.93 6.14 8.26
C SER A 161 -26.49 6.14 8.81
N VAL A 162 -25.46 6.15 7.96
CA VAL A 162 -24.07 5.81 8.37
C VAL A 162 -23.09 7.00 8.36
N MET A 163 -23.41 8.14 7.76
CA MET A 163 -22.50 9.29 7.72
C MET A 163 -22.74 10.23 8.90
N SER A 164 -22.18 9.90 10.07
CA SER A 164 -22.01 10.89 11.13
C SER A 164 -21.00 11.93 10.66
N TRP A 165 -21.36 13.22 10.71
CA TRP A 165 -20.41 14.31 10.47
C TRP A 165 -19.19 14.14 11.38
N GLN A 166 -17.98 14.17 10.80
CA GLN A 166 -16.72 14.11 11.53
C GLN A 166 -15.96 15.42 11.30
N SER A 167 -15.16 15.84 12.28
CA SER A 167 -14.32 17.02 12.08
C SER A 167 -13.37 16.79 10.89
N PRO A 168 -13.16 17.80 10.01
CA PRO A 168 -12.29 17.65 8.84
C PRO A 168 -10.88 17.17 9.20
N LEU A 169 -10.36 17.60 10.36
CA LEU A 169 -9.06 17.15 10.88
C LEU A 169 -9.05 15.67 11.25
N HIS A 170 -10.11 15.15 11.88
CA HIS A 170 -10.19 13.73 12.21
C HIS A 170 -10.31 12.87 10.94
N ALA A 171 -11.09 13.33 9.96
CA ALA A 171 -11.20 12.67 8.66
C ALA A 171 -9.86 12.68 7.90
N ALA A 172 -9.14 13.80 7.92
CA ALA A 172 -7.80 13.93 7.33
C ALA A 172 -6.78 13.00 8.00
N ASN A 173 -6.80 12.87 9.32
CA ASN A 173 -5.90 11.95 10.02
C ASN A 173 -6.20 10.48 9.69
N ARG A 174 -7.49 10.09 9.61
CA ARG A 174 -7.88 8.74 9.19
C ARG A 174 -7.43 8.44 7.76
N SER A 175 -7.61 9.38 6.84
CA SER A 175 -7.20 9.20 5.45
C SER A 175 -5.68 9.20 5.31
N LEU A 176 -4.95 9.95 6.15
CA LEU A 176 -3.49 9.97 6.17
C LEU A 176 -2.90 8.61 6.54
N ILE A 177 -3.43 7.94 7.57
CA ILE A 177 -2.98 6.58 7.98
C ILE A 177 -3.14 5.60 6.81
N ALA A 178 -4.33 5.60 6.19
CA ALA A 178 -4.62 4.73 5.05
C ALA A 178 -3.70 5.06 3.87
N GLY A 179 -3.60 6.34 3.49
CA GLY A 179 -2.82 6.82 2.36
C GLY A 179 -1.32 6.55 2.49
N ILE A 180 -0.71 6.79 3.66
CA ILE A 180 0.71 6.48 3.89
C ILE A 180 0.94 4.96 3.75
N SER A 181 0.09 4.15 4.37
CA SER A 181 0.26 2.70 4.34
C SER A 181 0.08 2.11 2.94
N GLU A 182 -0.93 2.58 2.19
CA GLU A 182 -1.21 2.12 0.84
C GLU A 182 -0.07 2.52 -0.12
N GLU A 183 0.31 3.79 -0.08
CA GLU A 183 1.31 4.33 -0.99
C GLU A 183 2.70 3.72 -0.73
N ILE A 184 3.10 3.53 0.53
CA ILE A 184 4.44 2.99 0.85
C ILE A 184 4.49 1.47 0.67
N ILE A 185 3.54 0.74 1.23
CA ILE A 185 3.57 -0.73 1.27
C ILE A 185 3.19 -1.30 -0.09
N PHE A 186 2.05 -0.89 -0.64
CA PHE A 186 1.45 -1.56 -1.79
C PHE A 186 1.82 -0.92 -3.13
N ARG A 187 2.19 0.36 -3.15
CA ARG A 187 2.61 1.01 -4.40
C ARG A 187 4.11 1.12 -4.48
N PHE A 188 4.74 1.86 -3.57
CA PHE A 188 6.16 2.20 -3.66
C PHE A 188 7.05 0.96 -3.62
N PHE A 189 6.84 0.06 -2.66
CA PHE A 189 7.60 -1.17 -2.55
C PHE A 189 7.30 -2.17 -3.66
N ILE A 190 6.03 -2.53 -3.87
CA ILE A 190 5.65 -3.51 -4.89
C ILE A 190 6.10 -3.07 -6.29
N LEU A 191 5.86 -1.81 -6.68
CA LEU A 191 6.31 -1.27 -7.96
C LEU A 191 7.83 -1.39 -8.09
N SER A 192 8.57 -1.01 -7.05
CA SER A 192 10.03 -1.05 -7.09
C SER A 192 10.58 -2.48 -7.12
N PHE A 193 9.92 -3.41 -6.45
CA PHE A 193 10.22 -4.83 -6.49
C PHE A 193 10.01 -5.40 -7.90
N PHE A 194 8.83 -5.24 -8.49
CA PHE A 194 8.57 -5.74 -9.85
C PHE A 194 9.44 -5.04 -10.90
N LEU A 195 9.64 -3.72 -10.79
CA LEU A 195 10.57 -3.00 -11.67
C LEU A 195 12.02 -3.43 -11.49
N GLN A 196 12.42 -3.99 -10.35
CA GLN A 196 13.75 -4.55 -10.17
C GLN A 196 13.87 -5.94 -10.77
N SER A 197 12.90 -6.81 -10.49
CA SER A 197 12.92 -8.21 -10.90
C SER A 197 12.63 -8.41 -12.38
N LEU A 198 11.62 -7.74 -12.93
CA LEU A 198 11.11 -7.97 -14.29
C LEU A 198 11.68 -7.04 -15.37
N ARG A 199 12.50 -6.04 -15.02
CA ARG A 199 12.98 -5.04 -16.00
C ARG A 199 13.85 -5.61 -17.12
N LYS A 200 14.59 -6.68 -16.85
CA LYS A 200 15.44 -7.33 -17.86
C LYS A 200 14.66 -8.29 -18.75
N THR A 201 13.42 -8.61 -18.37
CA THR A 201 12.61 -9.65 -19.02
C THR A 201 11.40 -9.07 -19.74
N LEU A 202 10.80 -7.98 -19.23
CA LEU A 202 9.58 -7.39 -19.76
C LEU A 202 9.76 -5.94 -20.26
N PRO A 203 9.03 -5.57 -21.33
CA PRO A 203 8.90 -4.17 -21.76
C PRO A 203 8.30 -3.27 -20.67
N ARG A 204 8.67 -1.98 -20.66
CA ARG A 204 8.22 -0.98 -19.68
C ARG A 204 6.69 -0.88 -19.56
N ARG A 205 5.94 -1.01 -20.66
CA ARG A 205 4.47 -0.95 -20.67
C ARG A 205 3.84 -2.02 -19.76
N TRP A 206 4.33 -3.25 -19.84
CA TRP A 206 3.82 -4.39 -19.07
C TRP A 206 4.18 -4.27 -17.59
N LEU A 207 5.37 -3.75 -17.28
CA LEU A 207 5.79 -3.47 -15.91
C LEU A 207 4.86 -2.47 -15.21
N VAL A 208 4.46 -1.42 -15.93
CA VAL A 208 3.54 -0.41 -15.40
C VAL A 208 2.14 -1.02 -15.21
N MET A 209 1.64 -1.81 -16.17
CA MET A 209 0.34 -2.48 -16.03
C MET A 209 0.31 -3.45 -14.84
N ILE A 210 1.33 -4.32 -14.71
CA ILE A 210 1.43 -5.27 -13.59
C ILE A 210 1.46 -4.51 -12.27
N ALA A 211 2.29 -3.47 -12.16
CA ALA A 211 2.35 -2.69 -10.94
C ALA A 211 1.07 -1.90 -10.65
N PHE A 212 0.32 -1.48 -11.68
CA PHE A 212 -0.98 -0.84 -11.50
C PHE A 212 -2.01 -1.85 -10.96
N PHE A 213 -2.07 -3.06 -11.53
CA PHE A 213 -2.95 -4.13 -11.05
C PHE A 213 -2.66 -4.52 -9.60
N PHE A 214 -1.39 -4.69 -9.22
CA PHE A 214 -1.02 -4.98 -7.83
C PHE A 214 -1.11 -3.77 -6.89
N GLY A 215 -1.12 -2.56 -7.45
CA GLY A 215 -1.35 -1.32 -6.71
C GLY A 215 -2.83 -1.03 -6.42
N ILE A 216 -3.76 -1.72 -7.11
CA ILE A 216 -5.19 -1.72 -6.80
C ILE A 216 -5.39 -2.73 -5.67
N VAL A 217 -5.28 -2.25 -4.43
CA VAL A 217 -5.61 -3.02 -3.25
C VAL A 217 -7.08 -2.79 -2.93
N PRO A 218 -7.86 -3.83 -2.58
CA PRO A 218 -9.22 -3.63 -2.10
C PRO A 218 -9.19 -2.63 -0.94
N LEU A 219 -9.97 -1.56 -1.09
CA LEU A 219 -10.06 -0.49 -0.10
C LEU A 219 -10.38 -1.11 1.26
N ARG A 220 -9.62 -0.75 2.30
CA ARG A 220 -9.90 -1.13 3.69
C ARG A 220 -11.20 -0.47 4.15
N ASN A 221 -12.33 -1.01 3.72
CA ASN A 221 -13.64 -0.64 4.23
C ASN A 221 -14.00 -1.64 5.32
N ARG A 222 -14.20 -1.17 6.56
CA ARG A 222 -14.53 -2.05 7.70
C ARG A 222 -15.93 -2.70 7.58
N ARG A 223 -16.66 -2.46 6.48
CA ARG A 223 -18.06 -2.90 6.29
C ARG A 223 -18.37 -3.44 4.91
N THR A 224 -17.38 -3.80 4.07
CA THR A 224 -17.72 -4.55 2.84
C THR A 224 -18.10 -5.97 3.22
N THR A 225 -19.40 -6.18 3.37
CA THR A 225 -20.06 -7.45 3.58
C THR A 225 -19.95 -8.29 2.32
N LEU A 226 -19.62 -9.59 2.46
CA LEU A 226 -19.62 -10.53 1.33
C LEU A 226 -21.04 -10.67 0.75
N THR A 227 -22.06 -10.42 1.58
CA THR A 227 -23.46 -10.32 1.17
C THR A 227 -23.75 -9.17 0.21
N GLU A 228 -23.11 -8.00 0.31
CA GLU A 228 -23.32 -6.88 -0.65
C GLU A 228 -22.73 -7.17 -2.05
N LEU A 229 -21.67 -7.98 -2.12
CA LEU A 229 -21.06 -8.41 -3.39
C LEU A 229 -21.87 -9.51 -4.08
N ILE A 230 -22.59 -10.33 -3.33
CA ILE A 230 -23.44 -11.41 -3.86
C ILE A 230 -24.84 -10.88 -4.18
N SER A 231 -25.40 -9.98 -3.37
CA SER A 231 -26.74 -9.41 -3.59
C SER A 231 -26.82 -8.33 -4.68
N GLY A 232 -25.69 -7.96 -5.30
CA GLY A 232 -25.64 -7.06 -6.46
C GLY A 232 -25.54 -7.81 -7.81
N LEU A 233 -25.59 -9.15 -7.77
CA LEU A 233 -25.56 -10.02 -8.94
C LEU A 233 -26.92 -10.68 -9.23
N ASP A 234 -27.94 -10.38 -8.41
CA ASP A 234 -29.35 -10.68 -8.65
C ASP A 234 -30.10 -9.39 -9.02
#